data_AF-A0A969TL16-F1
#
_entry.id   AF-A0A969TL16-F1
#
_cell.length_a   1.000
_cell.length_b   1.000
_cell.length_c   1.000
_cell.angle_alpha   90.00
_cell.angle_beta   90.00
_cell.angle_gamma   90.00
#
_symmetry.space_group_name_H-M   'P 1'
#
loop_
_entity.id
_entity.type
_entity.pdbx_description
1 polymer ?
#
loop_
_entity_poly.entity_id
_entity_poly.type
_entity_poly.pdbx_seq_one_letter_code
_entity_poly.pdbx_strand_id
1 'polypeptide(L)'
;MAQTVQDTLSVTENTGSSSVNVSAIATESSVLLASGGNSLRVGVDTASGASIGTVNAFSFALRTGGESRIFIEGDGDVGIGTTASPTAKLEVAGAVKADSFQGDGAALTGVVKTTGDTMTGPLFIQGNLTVQGDTQTRSLTVQNNLTVLGNLDVTGTTTFRNIEQHQGDLELGNQDTDQVRIHGLVRSTHTSGVLQIGSPLNVSGTVIATAFRGNGSGLTGILRTGVFAANTITMPANAQRRISYARDNGKNHRFFIASVTPAVNSASVDWEQGVSIDTDGDRAYVLVIKNLLARDIQVSYRVHEILIP
;
A
#
# COMPACT_ATOMS: atom_id res chain seq x y z
N MET A 1 -47.14 0.07 93.60
CA MET A 1 -47.47 -0.10 92.17
C MET A 1 -46.87 1.09 91.43
N ALA A 2 -45.77 0.90 90.71
CA ALA A 2 -45.20 1.97 89.89
C ALA A 2 -45.89 1.93 88.53
N GLN A 3 -46.66 2.97 88.22
CA GLN A 3 -47.31 3.12 86.94
C GLN A 3 -46.32 3.84 86.02
N THR A 4 -45.86 3.17 84.97
CA THR A 4 -45.10 3.81 83.89
C THR A 4 -46.08 4.70 83.14
N VAL A 5 -45.94 6.02 83.28
CA VAL A 5 -46.67 6.97 82.44
C VAL A 5 -46.03 6.94 81.06
N GLN A 6 -46.74 6.41 80.07
CA GLN A 6 -46.41 6.66 78.66
C GLN A 6 -46.87 8.07 78.33
N ASP A 7 -45.95 9.04 78.31
CA ASP A 7 -46.21 10.36 77.74
C ASP A 7 -46.42 10.20 76.22
N THR A 8 -47.67 9.96 75.83
CA THR A 8 -48.07 9.87 74.43
C THR A 8 -48.47 11.27 74.00
N LEU A 9 -47.66 11.92 73.16
CA LEU A 9 -48.03 13.18 72.52
C LEU A 9 -49.19 12.90 71.55
N SER A 10 -50.41 13.34 71.92
CA SER A 10 -51.60 13.24 71.05
C SER A 10 -51.66 14.46 70.14
N VAL A 11 -51.59 14.25 68.82
CA VAL A 11 -51.79 15.29 67.81
C VAL A 11 -53.13 15.02 67.12
N THR A 12 -54.11 15.89 67.36
CA THR A 12 -55.42 15.83 66.70
C THR A 12 -55.35 16.61 65.39
N GLU A 13 -55.80 16.02 64.28
CA GLU A 13 -55.74 16.65 62.96
C GLU A 13 -56.45 18.00 62.94
N ASN A 14 -55.77 19.03 62.44
CA ASN A 14 -56.39 20.28 62.01
C ASN A 14 -56.28 20.35 60.48
N THR A 15 -57.39 20.62 59.79
CA THR A 15 -57.61 20.45 58.35
C THR A 15 -56.82 21.42 57.45
N GLY A 16 -55.71 21.98 57.94
CA GLY A 16 -54.76 22.80 57.19
C GLY A 16 -53.38 22.65 57.83
N SER A 17 -52.52 21.85 57.21
CA SER A 17 -51.11 21.62 57.58
C SER A 17 -50.83 21.52 59.08
N SER A 18 -51.05 20.34 59.66
CA SER A 18 -50.61 20.06 61.04
C SER A 18 -49.09 19.83 61.07
N SER A 19 -48.34 20.70 61.74
CA SER A 19 -46.90 20.54 61.98
C SER A 19 -46.63 20.16 63.43
N VAL A 20 -45.90 19.07 63.68
CA VAL A 20 -45.32 18.79 65.00
C VAL A 20 -43.97 19.50 65.08
N ASN A 21 -43.90 20.59 65.85
CA ASN A 21 -42.67 21.35 66.00
C ASN A 21 -41.86 20.82 67.20
N VAL A 22 -40.74 20.15 66.92
CA VAL A 22 -39.80 19.65 67.93
C VAL A 22 -38.58 20.57 67.96
N SER A 23 -38.65 21.62 68.79
CA SER A 23 -37.70 22.76 68.76
C SER A 23 -36.44 22.58 69.61
N ALA A 24 -36.33 21.53 70.43
CA ALA A 24 -35.19 21.33 71.34
C ALA A 24 -34.78 19.85 71.39
N ILE A 25 -34.13 19.40 70.33
CA ILE A 25 -33.49 18.08 70.29
C ILE A 25 -32.11 18.26 70.91
N ALA A 26 -31.86 17.65 72.08
CA ALA A 26 -30.54 17.66 72.70
C ALA A 26 -29.50 17.00 71.78
N THR A 27 -28.21 17.20 72.05
CA THR A 27 -27.14 16.50 71.32
C THR A 27 -27.39 14.99 71.32
N GLU A 28 -27.18 14.34 70.17
CA GLU A 28 -27.42 12.89 69.94
C GLU A 28 -28.89 12.43 70.04
N SER A 29 -29.83 13.37 70.17
CA SER A 29 -31.26 13.05 70.19
C SER A 29 -31.84 12.97 68.77
N SER A 30 -32.95 12.26 68.63
CA SER A 30 -33.64 12.11 67.35
C SER A 30 -35.14 12.01 67.52
N VAL A 31 -35.87 12.46 66.51
CA VAL A 31 -37.30 12.15 66.37
C VAL A 31 -37.41 10.78 65.69
N LEU A 32 -38.09 9.85 66.34
CA LEU A 32 -38.38 8.52 65.82
C LEU A 32 -39.86 8.43 65.46
N LEU A 33 -40.16 8.21 64.18
CA LEU A 33 -41.49 7.86 63.72
C LEU A 33 -41.51 6.34 63.54
N ALA A 34 -42.10 5.60 64.47
CA ALA A 34 -42.13 4.14 64.46
C ALA A 34 -43.55 3.60 64.30
N SER A 35 -43.71 2.56 63.47
CA SER A 35 -44.96 1.81 63.31
C SER A 35 -44.65 0.37 62.93
N GLY A 36 -45.21 -0.61 63.63
CA GLY A 36 -45.09 -2.03 63.25
C GLY A 36 -43.66 -2.58 63.13
N GLY A 37 -42.68 -1.99 63.84
CA GLY A 37 -41.26 -2.38 63.75
C GLY A 37 -40.45 -1.60 62.71
N ASN A 38 -41.11 -0.87 61.81
CA ASN A 38 -40.48 0.08 60.89
C ASN A 38 -40.28 1.41 61.60
N SER A 39 -39.18 2.10 61.29
CA SER A 39 -38.96 3.41 61.86
C SER A 39 -38.14 4.31 60.96
N LEU A 40 -38.58 5.56 60.87
CA LEU A 40 -37.83 6.66 60.29
C LEU A 40 -37.22 7.47 61.44
N ARG A 41 -35.91 7.64 61.42
CA ARG A 41 -35.18 8.49 62.36
C ARG A 41 -34.76 9.77 61.65
N VAL A 42 -35.08 10.90 62.26
CA VAL A 42 -34.55 12.23 61.91
C VAL A 42 -33.77 12.71 63.12
N GLY A 43 -32.46 12.82 63.00
CA GLY A 43 -31.60 13.08 64.16
C GLY A 43 -30.39 13.94 63.82
N VAL A 44 -29.87 14.61 64.83
CA VAL A 44 -28.56 15.25 64.79
C VAL A 44 -27.58 14.34 65.51
N ASP A 45 -26.61 13.82 64.77
CA ASP A 45 -25.48 13.08 65.31
C ASP A 45 -24.29 14.02 65.38
N THR A 46 -23.72 14.24 66.57
CA THR A 46 -22.56 15.11 66.74
C THR A 46 -21.29 14.55 66.11
N ALA A 47 -21.23 13.26 65.80
CA ALA A 47 -20.15 12.62 65.05
C ALA A 47 -20.42 12.57 63.53
N SER A 48 -21.69 12.50 63.10
CA SER A 48 -22.08 12.20 61.71
C SER A 48 -22.92 13.28 61.02
N GLY A 49 -23.25 14.38 61.70
CA GLY A 49 -24.12 15.44 61.21
C GLY A 49 -25.63 15.13 61.33
N ALA A 50 -26.47 15.96 60.73
CA ALA A 50 -27.91 15.69 60.64
C ALA A 50 -28.17 14.53 59.66
N SER A 51 -28.94 13.53 60.07
CA SER A 51 -29.26 12.35 59.28
C SER A 51 -30.77 12.07 59.23
N ILE A 52 -31.19 11.51 58.10
CA ILE A 52 -32.51 10.92 57.88
C ILE A 52 -32.29 9.51 57.36
N GLY A 53 -32.95 8.52 57.95
CA GLY A 53 -32.84 7.13 57.52
C GLY A 53 -33.68 6.18 58.35
N THR A 54 -33.55 4.89 58.08
CA THR A 54 -34.13 3.82 58.90
C THR A 54 -33.11 3.37 59.96
N VAL A 55 -33.58 2.87 61.11
CA VAL A 55 -32.71 2.34 62.19
C VAL A 55 -32.68 0.81 62.25
N ASN A 56 -33.25 0.18 61.23
CA ASN A 56 -33.37 -1.26 61.08
C ASN A 56 -33.03 -1.63 59.62
N ALA A 57 -33.04 -2.91 59.29
CA ALA A 57 -32.66 -3.39 57.95
C ALA A 57 -33.72 -3.11 56.86
N PHE A 58 -34.71 -2.24 57.12
CA PHE A 58 -35.69 -1.87 56.11
C PHE A 58 -35.17 -0.73 55.24
N SER A 59 -35.57 -0.74 53.97
CA SER A 59 -35.14 0.24 52.98
C SER A 59 -35.61 1.66 53.31
N PHE A 60 -34.76 2.64 53.05
CA PHE A 60 -35.15 4.05 53.02
C PHE A 60 -35.53 4.43 51.59
N ALA A 61 -36.70 5.06 51.37
CA ALA A 61 -37.20 5.35 50.02
C ALA A 61 -37.83 6.73 49.87
N LEU A 62 -37.54 7.40 48.75
CA LEU A 62 -38.26 8.57 48.25
C LEU A 62 -39.32 8.10 47.25
N ARG A 63 -40.59 8.35 47.56
CA ARG A 63 -41.74 7.79 46.82
C ARG A 63 -42.57 8.88 46.14
N THR A 64 -43.05 8.60 44.92
CA THR A 64 -44.06 9.44 44.25
C THR A 64 -45.10 8.56 43.56
N GLY A 65 -46.39 8.85 43.78
CA GLY A 65 -47.50 8.04 43.25
C GLY A 65 -47.54 6.61 43.81
N GLY A 66 -47.07 6.41 45.05
CA GLY A 66 -47.00 5.08 45.68
C GLY A 66 -45.74 4.28 45.36
N GLU A 67 -44.98 4.66 44.32
CA GLU A 67 -43.78 3.91 43.89
C GLU A 67 -42.49 4.49 44.47
N SER A 68 -41.52 3.61 44.76
CA SER A 68 -40.15 4.01 45.11
C SER A 68 -39.44 4.55 43.87
N ARG A 69 -38.96 5.79 43.93
CA ARG A 69 -38.19 6.42 42.84
C ARG A 69 -36.70 6.35 43.08
N ILE A 70 -36.31 6.58 44.33
CA ILE A 70 -34.95 6.38 44.83
C ILE A 70 -35.10 5.60 46.13
N PHE A 71 -34.35 4.53 46.29
CA PHE A 71 -34.30 3.80 47.55
C PHE A 71 -32.91 3.27 47.86
N ILE A 72 -32.67 3.04 49.14
CA ILE A 72 -31.46 2.44 49.69
C ILE A 72 -31.92 1.18 50.43
N GLU A 73 -31.44 0.00 50.05
CA GLU A 73 -31.74 -1.25 50.75
C GLU A 73 -30.98 -1.37 52.08
N GLY A 74 -31.36 -2.36 52.90
CA GLY A 74 -30.74 -2.58 54.21
C GLY A 74 -29.24 -2.93 54.14
N ASP A 75 -28.74 -3.37 52.99
CA ASP A 75 -27.33 -3.64 52.69
C ASP A 75 -26.59 -2.44 52.07
N GLY A 76 -27.30 -1.31 51.89
CA GLY A 76 -26.78 -0.05 51.38
C GLY A 76 -26.84 0.12 49.86
N ASP A 77 -27.40 -0.83 49.11
CA ASP A 77 -27.48 -0.72 47.65
C ASP A 77 -28.55 0.29 47.23
N VAL A 78 -28.22 1.13 46.24
CA VAL A 78 -29.07 2.26 45.82
C VAL A 78 -29.74 1.94 44.48
N GLY A 79 -31.07 1.97 44.47
CA GLY A 79 -31.89 1.86 43.27
C GLY A 79 -32.47 3.21 42.85
N ILE A 80 -32.32 3.59 41.57
CA ILE A 80 -32.94 4.78 40.97
C ILE A 80 -33.81 4.34 39.79
N GLY A 81 -35.12 4.51 39.92
CA GLY A 81 -36.10 4.10 38.91
C GLY A 81 -36.24 2.58 38.73
N THR A 82 -35.56 1.77 39.54
CA THR A 82 -35.67 0.31 39.52
C THR A 82 -36.91 -0.15 40.30
N THR A 83 -37.50 -1.27 39.88
CA THR A 83 -38.65 -1.92 40.57
C THR A 83 -38.26 -3.22 41.27
N ALA A 84 -37.03 -3.68 41.08
CA ALA A 84 -36.44 -4.85 41.72
C ALA A 84 -35.20 -4.43 42.53
N SER A 85 -34.76 -5.32 43.43
CA SER A 85 -33.54 -5.10 44.22
C SER A 85 -32.32 -4.88 43.30
N PRO A 86 -31.49 -3.85 43.56
CA PRO A 86 -30.28 -3.60 42.79
C PRO A 86 -29.35 -4.82 42.79
N THR A 87 -28.68 -5.03 41.66
CA THR A 87 -27.65 -6.07 41.48
C THR A 87 -26.22 -5.53 41.63
N ALA A 88 -26.11 -4.22 41.85
CA ALA A 88 -24.88 -3.49 42.08
C ALA A 88 -25.12 -2.37 43.10
N LYS A 89 -24.02 -1.85 43.67
CA LYS A 89 -24.05 -0.77 44.69
C LYS A 89 -24.88 0.44 44.28
N LEU A 90 -24.92 0.74 42.97
CA LEU A 90 -25.81 1.72 42.37
C LEU A 90 -26.38 1.13 41.08
N GLU A 91 -27.70 1.03 41.00
CA GLU A 91 -28.42 0.62 39.79
C GLU A 91 -29.42 1.70 39.37
N VAL A 92 -29.33 2.12 38.10
CA VAL A 92 -30.21 3.13 37.50
C VAL A 92 -30.93 2.51 36.32
N ALA A 93 -32.25 2.43 36.38
CA ALA A 93 -33.07 2.00 35.25
C ALA A 93 -33.29 3.17 34.29
N GLY A 94 -32.37 3.37 33.35
CA GLY A 94 -32.48 4.39 32.30
C GLY A 94 -31.15 5.02 31.92
N ALA A 95 -31.21 6.10 31.14
CA ALA A 95 -30.03 6.86 30.74
C ALA A 95 -29.55 7.78 31.88
N VAL A 96 -28.24 7.77 32.15
CA VAL A 96 -27.59 8.66 33.11
C VAL A 96 -26.91 9.79 32.36
N LYS A 97 -27.31 11.03 32.63
CA LYS A 97 -26.58 12.23 32.17
C LYS A 97 -25.63 12.68 33.28
N ALA A 98 -24.33 12.69 32.99
CA ALA A 98 -23.29 13.15 33.90
C ALA A 98 -22.27 14.00 33.13
N ASP A 99 -21.61 14.94 33.81
CA ASP A 99 -20.55 15.75 33.19
C ASP A 99 -19.27 14.94 32.96
N SER A 100 -18.98 13.99 33.85
CA SER A 100 -17.87 13.04 33.70
C SER A 100 -18.11 11.74 34.47
N PHE A 101 -17.50 10.65 34.01
CA PHE A 101 -17.38 9.39 34.74
C PHE A 101 -15.93 9.22 35.21
N GLN A 102 -15.70 9.21 36.53
CA GLN A 102 -14.37 8.99 37.11
C GLN A 102 -14.19 7.50 37.45
N GLY A 103 -13.57 6.75 36.54
CA GLY A 103 -13.29 5.32 36.66
C GLY A 103 -12.50 4.82 35.46
N ASP A 104 -12.13 3.52 35.43
CA ASP A 104 -11.39 2.95 34.31
C ASP A 104 -12.22 2.86 33.01
N GLY A 105 -13.55 2.89 33.12
CA GLY A 105 -14.50 2.79 32.02
C GLY A 105 -14.43 1.46 31.27
N ALA A 106 -13.71 0.45 31.78
CA ALA A 106 -13.42 -0.78 31.04
C ALA A 106 -14.69 -1.61 30.76
N ALA A 107 -15.70 -1.47 31.62
CA ALA A 107 -17.00 -2.13 31.48
C ALA A 107 -18.03 -1.30 30.67
N LEU A 108 -17.70 -0.08 30.24
CA LEU A 108 -18.59 0.72 29.42
C LEU A 108 -18.59 0.17 27.98
N THR A 109 -19.68 -0.46 27.58
CA THR A 109 -19.88 -0.93 26.20
C THR A 109 -20.56 0.15 25.36
N GLY A 110 -20.28 0.20 24.05
CA GLY A 110 -20.91 1.16 23.13
C GLY A 110 -20.43 2.61 23.25
N VAL A 111 -19.46 2.90 24.12
CA VAL A 111 -18.83 4.23 24.23
C VAL A 111 -17.58 4.25 23.35
N VAL A 112 -17.72 4.71 22.11
CA VAL A 112 -16.55 5.22 21.37
C VAL A 112 -16.24 6.58 21.97
N LYS A 113 -15.16 6.62 22.73
CA LYS A 113 -14.58 7.84 23.30
C LYS A 113 -14.52 8.95 22.25
N THR A 114 -15.03 10.13 22.59
CA THR A 114 -15.01 11.31 21.72
C THR A 114 -13.58 11.72 21.33
N THR A 115 -13.45 12.55 20.30
CA THR A 115 -12.17 13.10 19.80
C THR A 115 -11.24 13.54 20.93
N GLY A 116 -10.03 12.99 21.00
CA GLY A 116 -8.97 13.39 21.94
C GLY A 116 -8.61 12.34 22.99
N ASP A 117 -9.42 11.31 23.17
CA ASP A 117 -9.11 10.24 24.12
C ASP A 117 -8.07 9.26 23.57
N THR A 118 -7.05 8.97 24.38
CA THR A 118 -6.02 7.97 24.04
C THR A 118 -6.41 6.60 24.60
N MET A 119 -6.48 5.59 23.72
CA MET A 119 -6.48 4.19 24.16
C MET A 119 -5.05 3.79 24.49
N THR A 120 -4.74 3.55 25.77
CA THR A 120 -3.41 3.11 26.21
C THR A 120 -3.21 1.60 26.07
N GLY A 121 -4.28 0.83 25.82
CA GLY A 121 -4.28 -0.61 25.61
C GLY A 121 -4.73 -1.03 24.20
N PRO A 122 -4.64 -2.34 23.87
CA PRO A 122 -5.05 -2.86 22.57
C PRO A 122 -6.56 -2.75 22.36
N LEU A 123 -6.97 -2.43 21.14
CA LEU A 123 -8.37 -2.49 20.70
C LEU A 123 -8.59 -3.80 19.93
N PHE A 124 -9.56 -4.61 20.37
CA PHE A 124 -9.98 -5.83 19.66
C PHE A 124 -11.36 -5.63 19.04
N ILE A 125 -11.49 -5.84 17.73
CA ILE A 125 -12.74 -5.66 16.99
C ILE A 125 -13.12 -7.02 16.40
N GLN A 126 -14.25 -7.58 16.83
CA GLN A 126 -14.74 -8.88 16.35
C GLN A 126 -15.38 -8.82 14.96
N GLY A 127 -15.78 -7.62 14.53
CA GLY A 127 -16.39 -7.37 13.23
C GLY A 127 -15.56 -6.40 12.37
N ASN A 128 -16.26 -5.56 11.61
CA ASN A 128 -15.63 -4.58 10.74
C ASN A 128 -15.28 -3.29 11.51
N LEU A 129 -14.13 -2.69 11.21
CA LEU A 129 -13.81 -1.31 11.55
C LEU A 129 -14.13 -0.42 10.36
N THR A 130 -14.91 0.65 10.58
CA THR A 130 -15.10 1.73 9.60
C THR A 130 -14.52 3.01 10.17
N VAL A 131 -13.66 3.68 9.42
CA VAL A 131 -13.09 4.99 9.77
C VAL A 131 -13.58 6.01 8.74
N GLN A 132 -14.23 7.08 9.18
CA GLN A 132 -14.80 8.11 8.28
C GLN A 132 -13.77 9.17 7.84
N GLY A 133 -12.52 9.01 8.23
CA GLY A 133 -11.41 9.91 7.90
C GLY A 133 -10.09 9.16 7.82
N ASP A 134 -8.98 9.88 7.98
CA ASP A 134 -7.64 9.31 7.85
C ASP A 134 -7.30 8.35 8.99
N THR A 135 -6.63 7.26 8.65
CA THR A 135 -6.06 6.33 9.63
C THR A 135 -4.54 6.54 9.69
N GLN A 136 -4.06 7.09 10.79
CA GLN A 136 -2.61 7.24 11.04
C GLN A 136 -2.14 6.12 11.97
N THR A 137 -1.28 5.24 11.47
CA THR A 137 -0.70 4.14 12.26
C THR A 137 0.81 4.17 12.15
N ARG A 138 1.51 3.89 13.26
CA ARG A 138 2.98 3.70 13.22
C ARG A 138 3.38 2.46 12.42
N SER A 139 2.57 1.40 12.46
CA SER A 139 2.74 0.18 11.70
C SER A 139 1.38 -0.44 11.38
N LEU A 140 1.25 -1.01 10.18
CA LEU A 140 0.07 -1.75 9.75
C LEU A 140 0.52 -3.13 9.27
N THR A 141 -0.02 -4.18 9.88
CA THR A 141 0.15 -5.56 9.43
C THR A 141 -1.21 -6.11 9.02
N VAL A 142 -1.32 -6.58 7.78
CA VAL A 142 -2.53 -7.23 7.26
C VAL A 142 -2.23 -8.72 7.10
N GLN A 143 -2.93 -9.58 7.85
CA GLN A 143 -2.66 -11.02 7.85
C GLN A 143 -3.21 -11.73 6.61
N ASN A 144 -4.32 -11.24 6.07
CA ASN A 144 -4.99 -11.79 4.90
C ASN A 144 -4.74 -10.88 3.71
N ASN A 145 -5.77 -10.17 3.25
CA ASN A 145 -5.72 -9.38 2.03
C ASN A 145 -5.82 -7.88 2.34
N LEU A 146 -5.08 -7.07 1.60
CA LEU A 146 -5.28 -5.63 1.49
C LEU A 146 -5.94 -5.34 0.14
N THR A 147 -7.07 -4.63 0.17
CA THR A 147 -7.72 -4.11 -1.04
C THR A 147 -7.74 -2.59 -0.96
N VAL A 148 -7.23 -1.93 -2.00
CA VAL A 148 -7.24 -0.47 -2.14
C VAL A 148 -8.13 -0.13 -3.34
N LEU A 149 -9.24 0.56 -3.10
CA LEU A 149 -10.17 0.96 -4.17
C LEU A 149 -9.69 2.19 -4.95
N GLY A 150 -8.85 3.01 -4.32
CA GLY A 150 -8.22 4.18 -4.91
C GLY A 150 -6.73 3.95 -5.18
N ASN A 151 -5.96 5.03 -5.08
CA ASN A 151 -4.52 4.98 -5.28
C ASN A 151 -3.81 4.48 -4.01
N LEU A 152 -2.71 3.76 -4.21
CA LEU A 152 -1.74 3.46 -3.16
C LEU A 152 -0.48 4.31 -3.41
N ASP A 153 -0.23 5.27 -2.53
CA ASP A 153 1.02 6.04 -2.51
C ASP A 153 1.93 5.52 -1.39
N VAL A 154 3.19 5.24 -1.73
CA VAL A 154 4.18 4.67 -0.80
C VAL A 154 5.45 5.51 -0.85
N THR A 155 5.62 6.37 0.15
CA THR A 155 6.87 7.10 0.35
C THR A 155 7.89 6.18 1.04
N GLY A 156 8.78 5.57 0.26
CA GLY A 156 9.86 4.73 0.79
C GLY A 156 10.10 3.47 -0.03
N THR A 157 10.73 2.47 0.59
CA THR A 157 11.05 1.20 -0.07
C THR A 157 9.83 0.29 -0.14
N THR A 158 9.49 -0.15 -1.35
CA THR A 158 8.49 -1.19 -1.58
C THR A 158 9.18 -2.53 -1.83
N THR A 159 8.71 -3.62 -1.22
CA THR A 159 9.20 -4.98 -1.49
C THR A 159 8.03 -5.90 -1.82
N PHE A 160 8.02 -6.43 -3.04
CA PHE A 160 7.07 -7.45 -3.48
C PHE A 160 7.68 -8.84 -3.29
N ARG A 161 6.98 -9.75 -2.59
CA ARG A 161 7.39 -11.15 -2.43
C ARG A 161 6.29 -12.06 -2.94
N ASN A 162 6.66 -13.12 -3.65
CA ASN A 162 5.74 -14.13 -4.16
C ASN A 162 4.58 -13.54 -5.02
N ILE A 163 4.85 -12.48 -5.78
CA ILE A 163 3.86 -11.96 -6.74
C ILE A 163 3.96 -12.79 -8.01
N GLU A 164 2.89 -13.51 -8.35
CA GLU A 164 2.84 -14.34 -9.56
C GLU A 164 2.41 -13.56 -10.80
N GLN A 165 1.57 -12.52 -10.63
CA GLN A 165 1.00 -11.76 -11.75
C GLN A 165 0.79 -10.29 -11.38
N HIS A 166 1.13 -9.40 -12.31
CA HIS A 166 0.69 -8.01 -12.34
C HIS A 166 -0.20 -7.82 -13.58
N GLN A 167 -1.28 -7.08 -13.45
CA GLN A 167 -2.16 -6.73 -14.58
C GLN A 167 -1.95 -5.26 -14.95
N GLY A 168 -1.87 -4.97 -16.24
CA GLY A 168 -1.62 -3.63 -16.77
C GLY A 168 -0.13 -3.31 -16.93
N ASP A 169 0.14 -2.03 -17.18
CA ASP A 169 1.49 -1.53 -17.39
C ASP A 169 2.21 -1.32 -16.05
N LEU A 170 3.49 -1.64 -16.03
CA LEU A 170 4.37 -1.39 -14.90
C LEU A 170 5.42 -0.36 -15.32
N GLU A 171 5.29 0.85 -14.80
CA GLU A 171 6.30 1.89 -14.95
C GLU A 171 7.34 1.76 -13.81
N LEU A 172 8.62 1.70 -14.18
CA LEU A 172 9.73 1.58 -13.24
C LEU A 172 10.67 2.79 -13.45
N GLY A 173 10.59 3.75 -12.53
CA GLY A 173 11.26 5.04 -12.65
C GLY A 173 10.45 6.05 -13.48
N ASN A 174 10.63 7.33 -13.19
CA ASN A 174 9.94 8.48 -13.77
C ASN A 174 10.83 9.74 -13.89
N GLN A 175 12.14 9.61 -13.64
CA GLN A 175 13.15 10.65 -13.69
C GLN A 175 14.41 10.15 -14.43
N ASP A 176 15.21 11.08 -14.94
CA ASP A 176 16.40 10.75 -15.74
C ASP A 176 17.46 9.90 -14.99
N THR A 177 17.41 9.90 -13.66
CA THR A 177 18.38 9.20 -12.80
C THR A 177 17.97 7.79 -12.40
N ASP A 178 16.79 7.31 -12.81
CA ASP A 178 16.29 6.02 -12.36
C ASP A 178 17.09 4.84 -12.91
N GLN A 179 17.26 3.83 -12.06
CA GLN A 179 18.00 2.62 -12.40
C GLN A 179 17.20 1.38 -12.02
N VAL A 180 16.89 0.56 -13.02
CA VAL A 180 16.32 -0.78 -12.83
C VAL A 180 17.48 -1.79 -12.78
N ARG A 181 17.76 -2.35 -11.61
CA ARG A 181 18.75 -3.43 -11.43
C ARG A 181 18.06 -4.79 -11.38
N ILE A 182 18.50 -5.72 -12.23
CA ILE A 182 17.97 -7.08 -12.29
C ILE A 182 19.13 -8.05 -12.09
N HIS A 183 19.09 -8.83 -11.02
CA HIS A 183 20.15 -9.78 -10.66
C HIS A 183 20.03 -11.14 -11.37
N GLY A 184 18.91 -11.36 -12.08
CA GLY A 184 18.57 -12.64 -12.71
C GLY A 184 18.22 -12.50 -14.19
N LEU A 185 17.47 -13.48 -14.69
CA LEU A 185 17.01 -13.56 -16.08
C LEU A 185 15.80 -12.64 -16.30
N VAL A 186 15.84 -11.85 -17.38
CA VAL A 186 14.65 -11.20 -17.94
C VAL A 186 14.11 -12.09 -19.05
N ARG A 187 12.83 -12.48 -18.94
CA ARG A 187 12.14 -13.30 -19.95
C ARG A 187 10.71 -12.83 -20.13
N SER A 188 10.23 -12.89 -21.36
CA SER A 188 8.80 -12.73 -21.66
C SER A 188 8.11 -14.08 -21.52
N THR A 189 6.95 -14.11 -20.85
CA THR A 189 6.01 -15.24 -20.84
C THR A 189 4.82 -14.99 -21.77
N HIS A 190 4.84 -13.90 -22.53
CA HIS A 190 3.79 -13.56 -23.48
C HIS A 190 3.73 -14.61 -24.61
N THR A 191 2.54 -14.84 -25.17
CA THR A 191 2.31 -15.84 -26.23
C THR A 191 3.08 -15.56 -27.51
N SER A 192 3.48 -14.30 -27.75
CA SER A 192 4.40 -13.94 -28.84
C SER A 192 5.80 -14.52 -28.67
N GLY A 193 6.19 -14.90 -27.44
CA GLY A 193 7.51 -15.44 -27.10
C GLY A 193 8.65 -14.41 -27.16
N VAL A 194 8.36 -13.13 -27.33
CA VAL A 194 9.37 -12.08 -27.53
C VAL A 194 9.39 -11.12 -26.35
N LEU A 195 10.58 -10.80 -25.85
CA LEU A 195 10.82 -9.61 -25.04
C LEU A 195 11.04 -8.43 -26.00
N GLN A 196 10.13 -7.46 -25.98
CA GLN A 196 10.16 -6.32 -26.89
C GLN A 196 10.75 -5.09 -26.20
N ILE A 197 11.57 -4.34 -26.93
CA ILE A 197 12.05 -3.02 -26.54
C ILE A 197 11.66 -2.08 -27.67
N GLY A 198 10.69 -1.19 -27.41
CA GLY A 198 10.13 -0.28 -28.43
C GLY A 198 11.06 0.87 -28.82
N SER A 199 12.14 1.06 -28.07
CA SER A 199 13.15 2.11 -28.25
C SER A 199 14.51 1.49 -28.60
N PRO A 200 15.47 2.29 -29.12
CA PRO A 200 16.83 1.82 -29.32
C PRO A 200 17.43 1.21 -28.05
N LEU A 201 17.97 0.00 -28.17
CA LEU A 201 18.69 -0.68 -27.09
C LEU A 201 20.18 -0.31 -27.17
N ASN A 202 20.71 0.31 -26.12
CA ASN A 202 22.14 0.53 -25.93
C ASN A 202 22.71 -0.52 -24.96
N VAL A 203 23.66 -1.33 -25.42
CA VAL A 203 24.33 -2.36 -24.61
C VAL A 203 25.82 -2.04 -24.55
N SER A 204 26.33 -1.78 -23.34
CA SER A 204 27.77 -1.51 -23.13
C SER A 204 28.62 -2.79 -23.16
N GLY A 205 28.00 -3.95 -22.92
CA GLY A 205 28.63 -5.27 -22.95
C GLY A 205 28.45 -6.02 -24.27
N THR A 206 28.90 -7.28 -24.27
CA THR A 206 28.77 -8.18 -25.43
C THR A 206 27.35 -8.71 -25.57
N VAL A 207 26.79 -8.65 -26.78
CA VAL A 207 25.53 -9.33 -27.14
C VAL A 207 25.85 -10.71 -27.71
N ILE A 208 25.34 -11.76 -27.08
CA ILE A 208 25.38 -13.14 -27.59
C ILE A 208 23.99 -13.49 -28.10
N ALA A 209 23.87 -13.79 -29.38
CA ALA A 209 22.61 -14.17 -30.02
C ALA A 209 22.82 -15.35 -30.96
N THR A 210 21.84 -16.23 -31.05
CA THR A 210 21.83 -17.32 -32.03
C THR A 210 21.57 -16.81 -33.45
N ALA A 211 20.84 -15.70 -33.58
CA ALA A 211 20.61 -15.01 -34.84
C ALA A 211 20.21 -13.55 -34.62
N PHE A 212 20.55 -12.69 -35.58
CA PHE A 212 19.95 -11.37 -35.76
C PHE A 212 19.06 -11.41 -37.01
N ARG A 213 17.80 -10.99 -36.89
CA ARG A 213 16.85 -10.95 -38.01
C ARG A 213 16.49 -9.51 -38.33
N GLY A 214 16.76 -9.08 -39.56
CA GLY A 214 16.51 -7.71 -40.05
C GLY A 214 17.24 -7.45 -41.37
N ASN A 215 17.12 -6.23 -41.92
CA ASN A 215 17.83 -5.84 -43.15
C ASN A 215 19.36 -5.64 -42.94
N GLY A 216 19.82 -5.66 -41.69
CA GLY A 216 21.22 -5.54 -41.30
C GLY A 216 21.88 -4.19 -41.64
N SER A 217 21.15 -3.20 -42.15
CA SER A 217 21.73 -1.96 -42.70
C SER A 217 22.38 -1.07 -41.64
N GLY A 218 22.01 -1.25 -40.36
CA GLY A 218 22.57 -0.51 -39.21
C GLY A 218 23.69 -1.24 -38.45
N LEU A 219 24.07 -2.45 -38.86
CA LEU A 219 25.14 -3.20 -38.20
C LEU A 219 26.52 -2.73 -38.69
N THR A 220 27.22 -1.96 -37.86
CA THR A 220 28.57 -1.45 -38.13
C THR A 220 29.59 -2.00 -37.13
N GLY A 221 30.89 -1.98 -37.44
CA GLY A 221 31.95 -2.37 -36.49
C GLY A 221 32.05 -3.87 -36.19
N ILE A 222 31.32 -4.73 -36.92
CA ILE A 222 31.46 -6.18 -36.80
C ILE A 222 32.81 -6.60 -37.41
N LEU A 223 33.75 -7.02 -36.56
CA LEU A 223 35.03 -7.59 -36.98
C LEU A 223 34.77 -8.98 -37.59
N ARG A 224 34.86 -9.06 -38.91
CA ARG A 224 34.49 -10.25 -39.70
C ARG A 224 35.60 -11.30 -39.64
N THR A 225 35.52 -12.23 -38.69
CA THR A 225 36.47 -13.35 -38.56
C THR A 225 35.97 -14.68 -39.13
N GLY A 226 34.80 -14.71 -39.77
CA GLY A 226 34.22 -15.89 -40.41
C GLY A 226 33.96 -15.69 -41.90
N VAL A 227 34.33 -16.70 -42.70
CA VAL A 227 34.05 -16.82 -44.14
C VAL A 227 32.55 -16.61 -44.38
N PHE A 228 32.19 -15.64 -45.22
CA PHE A 228 30.86 -15.65 -45.84
C PHE A 228 30.82 -16.86 -46.76
N ALA A 229 30.12 -17.92 -46.38
CA ALA A 229 29.40 -18.68 -47.38
C ALA A 229 28.37 -17.70 -47.94
N ALA A 230 28.74 -16.99 -49.00
CA ALA A 230 27.83 -16.14 -49.75
C ALA A 230 26.79 -17.08 -50.38
N ASN A 231 25.75 -17.42 -49.63
CA ASN A 231 24.55 -17.97 -50.20
C ASN A 231 23.84 -16.81 -50.91
N THR A 232 24.27 -16.61 -52.16
CA THR A 232 23.63 -15.81 -53.20
C THR A 232 23.35 -14.35 -52.82
N ILE A 233 24.27 -13.45 -53.15
CA ILE A 233 23.90 -12.04 -53.32
C ILE A 233 22.98 -11.98 -54.54
N THR A 234 21.67 -11.98 -54.33
CA THR A 234 20.69 -11.80 -55.41
C THR A 234 20.71 -10.33 -55.81
N MET A 235 21.37 -10.03 -56.94
CA MET A 235 21.40 -8.70 -57.52
C MET A 235 20.26 -8.54 -58.54
N PRO A 236 19.56 -7.39 -58.58
CA PRO A 236 18.63 -7.09 -59.66
C PRO A 236 19.40 -7.04 -60.99
N ALA A 237 18.78 -7.51 -62.08
CA ALA A 237 19.42 -7.68 -63.40
C ALA A 237 20.11 -6.42 -63.94
N ASN A 238 19.78 -5.25 -63.40
CA ASN A 238 20.20 -3.94 -63.89
C ASN A 238 21.22 -3.26 -62.95
N ALA A 239 21.61 -3.87 -61.82
CA ALA A 239 22.56 -3.24 -60.89
C ALA A 239 23.97 -3.19 -61.49
N GLN A 240 24.59 -2.00 -61.48
CA GLN A 240 25.98 -1.87 -61.89
C GLN A 240 26.89 -2.52 -60.84
N ARG A 241 27.78 -3.41 -61.29
CA ARG A 241 28.78 -4.07 -60.45
C ARG A 241 30.01 -3.16 -60.36
N ARG A 242 30.26 -2.52 -59.22
CA ARG A 242 31.56 -1.86 -58.95
C ARG A 242 32.41 -2.75 -58.06
N ILE A 243 33.64 -2.97 -58.47
CA ILE A 243 34.65 -3.57 -57.61
C ILE A 243 35.34 -2.42 -56.89
N SER A 244 35.19 -2.36 -55.58
CA SER A 244 35.84 -1.36 -54.74
C SER A 244 36.99 -2.04 -54.00
N TYR A 245 38.15 -1.39 -54.01
CA TYR A 245 39.35 -1.83 -53.31
C TYR A 245 39.49 -1.03 -52.00
N ALA A 246 39.96 -1.68 -50.94
CA ALA A 246 40.44 -0.98 -49.74
C ALA A 246 41.74 -1.60 -49.23
N ARG A 247 42.70 -0.75 -48.90
CA ARG A 247 43.96 -1.11 -48.24
C ARG A 247 43.66 -1.27 -46.75
N ASP A 248 43.79 -2.48 -46.21
CA ASP A 248 43.85 -2.64 -44.75
C ASP A 248 45.28 -2.30 -44.30
N ASN A 249 45.48 -1.67 -43.14
CA ASN A 249 46.73 -1.05 -42.67
C ASN A 249 47.91 -2.02 -42.40
N GLY A 250 48.08 -3.06 -43.22
CA GLY A 250 49.15 -4.03 -43.20
C GLY A 250 49.13 -4.93 -44.44
N LYS A 251 49.62 -4.40 -45.57
CA LYS A 251 50.09 -5.10 -46.80
C LYS A 251 49.14 -6.06 -47.53
N ASN A 252 47.93 -6.31 -47.05
CA ASN A 252 46.98 -7.21 -47.69
C ASN A 252 45.96 -6.44 -48.54
N HIS A 253 45.95 -6.71 -49.85
CA HIS A 253 44.96 -6.20 -50.79
C HIS A 253 43.64 -6.97 -50.64
N ARG A 254 42.52 -6.29 -50.40
CA ARG A 254 41.18 -6.91 -50.37
C ARG A 254 40.28 -6.28 -51.43
N PHE A 255 39.53 -7.14 -52.12
CA PHE A 255 38.60 -6.76 -53.19
C PHE A 255 37.17 -6.98 -52.72
N PHE A 256 36.32 -5.95 -52.87
CA PHE A 256 34.89 -6.02 -52.56
C PHE A 256 34.08 -5.84 -53.83
N ILE A 257 33.02 -6.63 -54.00
CA ILE A 257 32.01 -6.39 -55.03
C ILE A 257 30.86 -5.61 -54.37
N ALA A 258 30.64 -4.37 -54.81
CA ALA A 258 29.57 -3.50 -54.33
C ALA A 258 28.53 -3.23 -55.44
N SER A 259 27.26 -3.11 -55.07
CA SER A 259 26.17 -2.73 -55.97
C SER A 259 26.05 -1.21 -56.07
N VAL A 260 25.92 -0.67 -57.27
CA VAL A 260 25.44 0.70 -57.51
C VAL A 260 24.06 0.63 -58.15
N THR A 261 23.08 1.32 -57.56
CA THR A 261 21.76 1.52 -58.17
C THR A 261 21.92 2.46 -59.37
N PRO A 262 21.54 2.09 -60.61
CA PRO A 262 21.78 2.96 -61.76
C PRO A 262 20.75 4.09 -61.81
N ALA A 263 21.22 5.31 -62.06
CA ALA A 263 20.39 6.34 -62.65
C ALA A 263 20.18 6.02 -64.14
N VAL A 264 18.94 5.65 -64.44
CA VAL A 264 18.21 5.68 -65.73
C VAL A 264 18.97 6.13 -67.00
N ASN A 265 19.06 5.17 -67.93
CA ASN A 265 19.10 5.25 -69.41
C ASN A 265 20.17 6.11 -70.10
N SER A 266 21.19 5.42 -70.64
CA SER A 266 21.47 5.41 -72.09
C SER A 266 22.67 4.50 -72.43
N ALA A 267 22.46 3.68 -73.47
CA ALA A 267 23.46 3.06 -74.35
C ALA A 267 24.51 2.10 -73.76
N SER A 268 24.43 0.84 -74.22
CA SER A 268 25.59 0.01 -74.61
C SER A 268 26.84 0.14 -73.74
N VAL A 269 26.91 -0.63 -72.65
CA VAL A 269 28.17 -0.84 -71.93
C VAL A 269 28.79 -2.12 -72.47
N ASP A 270 29.80 -1.97 -73.32
CA ASP A 270 30.64 -3.08 -73.78
C ASP A 270 31.27 -3.78 -72.58
N TRP A 271 31.19 -5.10 -72.59
CA TRP A 271 31.81 -5.96 -71.59
C TRP A 271 33.32 -5.97 -71.83
N GLU A 272 34.07 -5.05 -71.25
CA GLU A 272 35.50 -5.28 -71.03
C GLU A 272 36.09 -4.34 -69.98
N GLN A 273 36.75 -4.97 -68.99
CA GLN A 273 37.83 -4.40 -68.18
C GLN A 273 37.45 -3.43 -67.04
N GLY A 274 37.03 -4.00 -65.90
CA GLY A 274 37.21 -3.34 -64.61
C GLY A 274 38.68 -3.38 -64.20
N VAL A 275 39.48 -2.41 -64.64
CA VAL A 275 40.89 -2.26 -64.26
C VAL A 275 40.98 -1.45 -62.97
N SER A 276 41.56 -2.03 -61.93
CA SER A 276 41.99 -1.30 -60.72
C SER A 276 43.50 -1.20 -60.75
N ILE A 277 44.03 0.02 -60.66
CA ILE A 277 45.46 0.32 -60.62
C ILE A 277 45.77 0.88 -59.23
N ASP A 278 46.63 0.22 -58.46
CA ASP A 278 47.21 0.75 -57.23
C ASP A 278 48.71 0.97 -57.44
N THR A 279 49.22 2.10 -56.97
CA THR A 279 50.64 2.46 -57.02
C THR A 279 51.21 2.45 -55.60
N ASP A 280 52.21 1.61 -55.35
CA ASP A 280 52.98 1.62 -54.09
C ASP A 280 54.41 2.06 -54.39
N GLY A 281 54.67 3.36 -54.26
CA GLY A 281 55.94 3.96 -54.67
C GLY A 281 56.21 3.69 -56.15
N ASP A 282 57.11 2.72 -56.44
CA ASP A 282 57.62 2.39 -57.77
C ASP A 282 56.88 1.24 -58.48
N ARG A 283 55.80 0.71 -57.89
CA ARG A 283 55.10 -0.48 -58.45
C ARG A 283 53.62 -0.22 -58.65
N ALA A 284 53.15 -0.48 -59.88
CA ALA A 284 51.73 -0.54 -60.19
C ALA A 284 51.23 -1.99 -60.18
N TYR A 285 50.18 -2.26 -59.40
CA TYR A 285 49.49 -3.54 -59.37
C TYR A 285 48.19 -3.42 -60.17
N VAL A 286 48.12 -4.15 -61.28
CA VAL A 286 46.94 -4.15 -62.16
C VAL A 286 46.18 -5.45 -61.97
N LEU A 287 44.97 -5.36 -61.45
CA LEU A 287 44.05 -6.50 -61.39
C LEU A 287 43.20 -6.52 -62.67
N VAL A 288 43.42 -7.53 -63.50
CA VAL A 288 42.59 -7.78 -64.69
C VAL A 288 41.70 -8.99 -64.43
N ILE A 289 40.38 -8.78 -64.47
CA ILE A 289 39.39 -9.85 -64.30
C ILE A 289 38.86 -10.23 -65.67
N LYS A 290 39.08 -11.49 -66.07
CA LYS A 290 38.76 -11.95 -67.43
C LYS A 290 37.35 -12.51 -67.60
N ASN A 291 36.63 -12.86 -66.53
CA ASN A 291 35.25 -13.34 -66.60
C ASN A 291 34.52 -13.16 -65.27
N LEU A 292 33.31 -12.58 -65.30
CA LEU A 292 32.36 -12.57 -64.19
C LEU A 292 31.06 -13.26 -64.64
N LEU A 293 31.07 -14.60 -64.70
CA LEU A 293 29.88 -15.34 -65.13
C LEU A 293 28.75 -15.14 -64.11
N ALA A 294 27.53 -14.94 -64.63
CA ALA A 294 26.38 -14.45 -63.87
C ALA A 294 25.84 -15.40 -62.79
N ARG A 295 26.43 -16.58 -62.59
CA ARG A 295 25.92 -17.59 -61.66
C ARG A 295 26.93 -18.22 -60.72
N ASP A 296 28.23 -18.23 -61.06
CA ASP A 296 29.29 -18.75 -60.20
C ASP A 296 30.51 -17.83 -60.29
N ILE A 297 30.87 -17.20 -59.18
CA ILE A 297 32.00 -16.26 -59.12
C ILE A 297 33.30 -17.07 -59.04
N GLN A 298 33.74 -17.64 -60.16
CA GLN A 298 35.14 -18.01 -60.35
C GLN A 298 35.89 -16.79 -60.90
N VAL A 299 36.53 -16.02 -60.01
CA VAL A 299 37.41 -14.92 -60.41
C VAL A 299 38.80 -15.49 -60.74
N SER A 300 39.08 -15.69 -62.03
CA SER A 300 40.45 -15.84 -62.49
C SER A 300 41.10 -14.46 -62.61
N TYR A 301 42.10 -14.19 -61.77
CA TYR A 301 42.85 -12.94 -61.79
C TYR A 301 44.33 -13.18 -62.11
N ARG A 302 44.96 -12.18 -62.73
CA ARG A 302 46.43 -12.08 -62.79
C ARG A 302 46.84 -10.72 -62.29
N VAL A 303 47.73 -10.70 -61.31
CA VAL A 303 48.41 -9.48 -60.86
C VAL A 303 49.61 -9.30 -61.79
N HIS A 304 49.62 -8.21 -62.55
CA HIS A 304 50.84 -7.78 -63.24
C HIS A 304 51.51 -6.74 -62.35
N GLU A 305 52.78 -7.01 -62.01
CA GLU A 305 53.66 -6.06 -61.37
C GLU A 305 54.35 -5.26 -62.47
N ILE A 306 54.07 -3.97 -62.54
CA ILE A 306 54.71 -3.07 -63.50
C ILE A 306 55.60 -2.13 -62.68
N LEU A 307 56.91 -2.17 -62.92
CA LEU A 307 57.81 -1.14 -62.40
C LEU A 307 57.49 0.17 -63.13
N ILE A 308 57.21 1.22 -62.37
CA ILE A 308 57.01 2.56 -62.89
C ILE A 308 58.42 3.17 -63.06
N PRO A 309 58.84 3.54 -64.27
CA PRO A 309 60.15 4.16 -64.51
C PRO A 309 60.27 5.56 -63.89
#